data_AF-A0A7G7MGN2-F1
#
_entry.id   AF-A0A7G7MGN2-F1
#
_cell.length_a   1.000
_cell.length_b   1.000
_cell.length_c   1.000
_cell.angle_alpha   90.00
_cell.angle_beta   90.00
_cell.angle_gamma   90.00
#
_symmetry.space_group_name_H-M   'P 1'
#
loop_
_entity.id
_entity.type
_entity.pdbx_description
1 polymer ?
#
loop_
_entity_poly.entity_id
_entity_poly.type
_entity_poly.pdbx_seq_one_letter_code
_entity_poly.pdbx_strand_id
1 'polypeptide(L)'
;MPPSPRGGATVVAVTWAVAGAVHLWIALDAAGAAVVLGFALAAVAFVGAAALIVEPRPELLVAAAVTGVIGVGAFAIPLILPLLGIGDPVADPVSPWGIGGFLVDGLTVRLAAFTLRRARASRPSPPAGRNPGTPQR
;
A
#
# COMPACT_ATOMS: atom_id res chain seq x y z
N MET A 1 15.34 -8.35 9.74
CA MET A 1 14.37 -7.55 10.54
C MET A 1 13.47 -8.52 11.31
N PRO A 2 13.02 -8.22 12.55
CA PRO A 2 12.11 -9.11 13.27
C PRO A 2 10.81 -9.34 12.46
N PRO A 3 10.20 -10.53 12.57
CA PRO A 3 9.00 -10.87 11.82
C PRO A 3 7.85 -9.92 12.16
N SER A 4 7.07 -9.52 11.16
CA SER A 4 5.92 -8.64 11.38
C SER A 4 4.82 -9.39 12.17
N PRO A 5 4.00 -8.69 12.98
CA PRO A 5 2.92 -9.35 13.71
C PRO A 5 1.97 -10.02 12.70
N ARG A 6 1.87 -11.36 12.75
CA ARG A 6 1.15 -12.17 11.75
C ARG A 6 -0.25 -11.64 11.44
N GLY A 7 -1.02 -11.25 12.47
CA GLY A 7 -2.38 -10.71 12.28
C GLY A 7 -2.42 -9.39 11.48
N GLY A 8 -1.48 -8.47 11.72
CA GLY A 8 -1.43 -7.21 10.97
C GLY A 8 -1.04 -7.41 9.50
N ALA A 9 -0.07 -8.29 9.25
CA ALA A 9 0.34 -8.67 7.90
C ALA A 9 -0.81 -9.33 7.11
N THR A 10 -1.60 -10.21 7.75
CA THR A 10 -2.77 -10.83 7.11
C THR A 10 -3.82 -9.80 6.70
N VAL A 11 -4.14 -8.83 7.57
CA VAL A 11 -5.13 -7.78 7.24
C VAL A 11 -4.65 -6.93 6.06
N VAL A 12 -3.37 -6.59 6.01
CA VAL A 12 -2.77 -5.88 4.87
C VAL A 12 -2.85 -6.74 3.61
N ALA A 13 -2.51 -8.03 3.68
CA ALA A 13 -2.55 -8.93 2.53
C ALA A 13 -3.96 -9.05 1.94
N VAL A 14 -4.98 -9.23 2.78
CA VAL A 14 -6.38 -9.30 2.33
C VAL A 14 -6.81 -7.99 1.68
N THR A 15 -6.51 -6.85 2.31
CA THR A 15 -6.86 -5.54 1.75
C THR A 15 -6.16 -5.29 0.42
N TRP A 16 -4.88 -5.68 0.31
CA TRP A 16 -4.12 -5.54 -0.92
C TRP A 16 -4.65 -6.45 -2.02
N ALA A 17 -5.06 -7.68 -1.71
CA ALA A 17 -5.73 -8.57 -2.66
C ALA A 17 -7.07 -7.99 -3.15
N VAL A 18 -7.85 -7.35 -2.28
CA VAL A 18 -9.07 -6.62 -2.66
C VAL A 18 -8.74 -5.46 -3.60
N ALA A 19 -7.68 -4.69 -3.31
CA ALA A 19 -7.19 -3.66 -4.23
C ALA A 19 -6.87 -4.25 -5.62
N GLY A 20 -6.17 -5.39 -5.65
CA GLY A 20 -5.86 -6.11 -6.88
C GLY A 20 -7.10 -6.54 -7.65
N ALA A 21 -8.14 -7.01 -6.98
CA ALA A 21 -9.41 -7.38 -7.61
C ALA A 21 -10.14 -6.16 -8.20
N VAL A 22 -10.12 -5.01 -7.51
CA VAL A 22 -10.68 -3.76 -8.03
C VAL A 22 -9.92 -3.28 -9.26
N HIS A 23 -8.57 -3.26 -9.22
CA HIS A 23 -7.74 -2.89 -10.36
C HIS A 23 -7.91 -3.83 -11.55
N LEU A 24 -8.08 -5.13 -11.30
CA LEU A 24 -8.38 -6.12 -12.34
C LEU A 24 -9.74 -5.84 -12.99
N TRP A 25 -10.77 -5.60 -12.18
CA TRP A 25 -12.10 -5.27 -12.70
C TRP A 25 -12.08 -4.01 -13.56
N ILE A 26 -11.42 -2.96 -13.09
CA ILE A 26 -11.27 -1.71 -13.84
C ILE A 26 -10.47 -1.94 -15.13
N ALA A 27 -9.41 -2.75 -15.09
CA ALA A 27 -8.59 -3.05 -16.26
C ALA A 27 -9.39 -3.77 -17.37
N LEU A 28 -10.35 -4.62 -16.99
CA LEU A 28 -11.21 -5.34 -17.95
C LEU A 28 -12.19 -4.42 -18.69
N ASP A 29 -12.55 -3.28 -18.11
CA ASP A 29 -13.44 -2.26 -18.70
C ASP A 29 -12.66 -1.07 -19.29
N ALA A 30 -11.35 -1.03 -19.09
CA ALA A 30 -10.50 0.06 -19.53
C ALA A 30 -10.07 -0.07 -21.00
N ALA A 31 -9.56 1.05 -21.56
CA ALA A 31 -8.92 1.09 -22.87
C ALA A 31 -7.54 1.76 -22.82
N GLY A 32 -6.70 1.48 -23.80
CA GLY A 32 -5.38 2.10 -23.96
C GLY A 32 -4.42 1.82 -22.80
N ALA A 33 -3.67 2.84 -22.38
CA ALA A 33 -2.63 2.69 -21.35
C ALA A 33 -3.18 2.34 -19.95
N ALA A 34 -4.44 2.66 -19.67
CA ALA A 34 -5.08 2.33 -18.40
C ALA A 34 -5.22 0.81 -18.17
N VAL A 35 -5.36 0.04 -19.26
CA VAL A 35 -5.43 -1.43 -19.21
C VAL A 35 -4.12 -2.01 -18.65
N VAL A 36 -2.99 -1.56 -19.20
CA VAL A 36 -1.66 -2.05 -18.80
C VAL A 36 -1.38 -1.70 -17.34
N LEU A 37 -1.70 -0.48 -16.93
CA LEU A 37 -1.52 -0.05 -15.54
C LEU A 37 -2.40 -0.86 -14.58
N GLY A 38 -3.68 -1.05 -14.90
CA GLY A 38 -4.61 -1.81 -14.07
C GLY A 38 -4.19 -3.27 -13.91
N PHE A 39 -3.80 -3.95 -15.00
CA PHE A 39 -3.26 -5.31 -14.92
C PHE A 39 -1.95 -5.39 -14.12
N ALA A 40 -1.05 -4.41 -14.29
CA ALA A 40 0.19 -4.36 -13.54
C ALA A 40 -0.06 -4.20 -12.03
N LEU A 41 -0.94 -3.27 -11.64
CA LEU A 41 -1.33 -3.07 -10.23
C LEU A 41 -2.00 -4.32 -9.66
N ALA A 42 -2.91 -4.95 -10.42
CA ALA A 42 -3.54 -6.20 -10.02
C ALA A 42 -2.53 -7.33 -9.80
N ALA A 43 -1.62 -7.55 -10.75
CA ALA A 43 -0.59 -8.57 -10.65
C ALA A 43 0.32 -8.35 -9.44
N VAL A 44 0.81 -7.12 -9.24
CA VAL A 44 1.65 -6.76 -8.09
C VAL A 44 0.90 -6.97 -6.78
N ALA A 45 -0.38 -6.59 -6.71
CA ALA A 45 -1.20 -6.76 -5.53
C ALA A 45 -1.42 -8.23 -5.17
N PHE A 46 -1.77 -9.09 -6.14
CA PHE A 46 -1.97 -10.51 -5.88
C PHE A 46 -0.68 -11.23 -5.51
N VAL A 47 0.41 -11.01 -6.26
CA VAL A 47 1.73 -11.60 -5.96
C VAL A 47 2.22 -11.13 -4.60
N GLY A 48 2.08 -9.84 -4.31
CA GLY A 48 2.48 -9.25 -3.05
C GLY A 48 1.66 -9.73 -1.86
N ALA A 49 0.34 -9.85 -2.00
CA ALA A 49 -0.53 -10.40 -0.98
C ALA A 49 -0.20 -11.87 -0.68
N ALA A 50 0.00 -12.69 -1.71
CA ALA A 50 0.42 -14.08 -1.56
C ALA A 50 1.78 -14.18 -0.86
N ALA A 51 2.76 -13.38 -1.29
CA ALA A 51 4.08 -13.32 -0.67
C ALA A 51 3.99 -12.91 0.82
N LEU A 52 3.15 -11.94 1.15
CA LEU A 52 2.96 -11.47 2.53
C LEU A 52 2.29 -12.51 3.43
N ILE A 53 1.44 -13.37 2.87
CA ILE A 53 0.82 -14.51 3.58
C ILE A 53 1.84 -15.62 3.83
N VAL A 54 2.66 -15.95 2.82
CA VAL A 54 3.66 -17.02 2.91
C VAL A 54 4.80 -16.62 3.84
N GLU A 55 5.35 -15.42 3.67
CA GLU A 55 6.49 -14.93 4.43
C GLU A 55 6.30 -13.44 4.80
N PRO A 56 5.80 -13.13 6.01
CA PRO A 56 5.39 -11.78 6.38
C PRO A 56 6.60 -10.87 6.69
N ARG A 57 7.21 -10.35 5.62
CA ARG A 57 8.39 -9.50 5.62
C ARG A 57 8.03 -8.00 5.65
N PRO A 58 8.74 -7.18 6.44
CA PRO A 58 8.48 -5.74 6.51
C PRO A 58 8.71 -5.02 5.17
N GLU A 59 9.59 -5.52 4.31
CA GLU A 59 9.80 -4.98 2.96
C GLU A 59 8.53 -5.11 2.10
N LEU A 60 7.75 -6.18 2.27
CA LEU A 60 6.49 -6.38 1.58
C LEU A 60 5.40 -5.42 2.07
N LEU A 61 5.41 -5.04 3.35
CA LEU A 61 4.53 -3.98 3.86
C LEU A 61 4.88 -2.62 3.26
N VAL A 62 6.17 -2.34 3.05
CA VAL A 62 6.60 -1.12 2.34
C VAL A 62 6.14 -1.18 0.88
N ALA A 63 6.28 -2.32 0.20
CA ALA A 63 5.79 -2.50 -1.15
C ALA A 63 4.27 -2.29 -1.26
N ALA A 64 3.48 -2.84 -0.32
CA ALA A 64 2.04 -2.62 -0.25
C ALA A 64 1.69 -1.13 -0.06
N ALA A 65 2.43 -0.41 0.80
CA ALA A 65 2.22 1.02 0.98
C ALA A 65 2.58 1.84 -0.27
N VAL A 66 3.71 1.54 -0.92
CA VAL A 66 4.13 2.25 -2.14
C VAL A 66 3.15 2.01 -3.28
N THR A 67 2.75 0.76 -3.50
CA THR A 67 1.79 0.40 -4.56
C THR A 67 0.41 0.99 -4.28
N GLY A 68 -0.03 1.03 -3.03
CA GLY A 68 -1.26 1.75 -2.65
C GLY A 68 -1.16 3.25 -2.91
N VAL A 69 -0.01 3.90 -2.69
CA VAL A 69 0.16 5.33 -3.05
C VAL A 69 0.08 5.53 -4.57
N ILE A 70 0.68 4.62 -5.35
CA ILE A 70 0.56 4.65 -6.81
C ILE A 70 -0.90 4.50 -7.23
N GLY A 71 -1.63 3.56 -6.64
CA GLY A 71 -3.06 3.35 -6.89
C GLY A 71 -3.92 4.58 -6.54
N VAL A 72 -3.73 5.18 -5.38
CA VAL A 72 -4.35 6.47 -5.00
C VAL A 72 -4.06 7.55 -6.06
N GLY A 73 -2.81 7.65 -6.51
CA GLY A 73 -2.40 8.59 -7.55
C GLY A 73 -3.08 8.32 -8.89
N ALA A 74 -3.25 7.05 -9.27
CA ALA A 74 -3.91 6.66 -10.51
C ALA A 74 -5.37 7.14 -10.59
N PHE A 75 -6.05 7.29 -9.45
CA PHE A 75 -7.39 7.87 -9.39
C PHE A 75 -7.40 9.39 -9.17
N ALA A 76 -6.51 9.92 -8.32
CA ALA A 76 -6.51 11.34 -7.98
C ALA A 76 -5.94 12.24 -9.08
N ILE A 77 -4.87 11.82 -9.75
CA ILE A 77 -4.16 12.63 -10.75
C ILE A 77 -5.07 12.98 -11.94
N PRO A 78 -5.82 12.03 -12.54
CA PRO A 78 -6.75 12.37 -13.63
C PRO A 78 -7.84 13.37 -13.23
N LEU A 79 -8.21 13.46 -11.95
CA LEU A 79 -9.18 14.43 -11.46
C LEU A 79 -8.56 15.82 -11.22
N ILE A 80 -7.28 15.87 -10.84
CA ILE A 80 -6.58 17.11 -10.49
C ILE A 80 -6.03 17.81 -11.74
N LEU A 81 -5.45 17.07 -12.70
CA LEU A 81 -4.78 17.68 -13.86
C LEU A 81 -5.69 18.58 -14.72
N PRO A 82 -6.95 18.21 -15.00
CA PRO A 82 -7.86 19.09 -15.75
C PRO A 82 -8.16 20.41 -15.02
N LEU A 83 -8.18 20.40 -13.67
CA LEU A 83 -8.36 21.61 -12.86
C LEU A 83 -7.18 22.59 -13.00
N LEU A 84 -6.02 22.07 -13.43
CA LEU A 84 -4.81 22.84 -13.72
C LEU A 84 -4.66 23.19 -15.21
N GLY A 85 -5.65 22.87 -16.04
CA GLY A 85 -5.62 23.08 -17.49
C GLY A 85 -4.73 22.09 -18.26
N ILE A 86 -4.43 20.93 -17.68
CA ILE A 86 -3.61 19.88 -18.31
C ILE A 86 -4.49 18.70 -18.69
N GLY A 87 -4.55 18.38 -19.98
CA GLY A 87 -5.31 17.24 -20.52
C GLY A 87 -6.82 17.47 -20.55
N ASP A 88 -7.54 16.49 -21.09
CA ASP A 88 -9.00 16.53 -21.20
C ASP A 88 -9.68 16.08 -19.89
N PRO A 89 -10.90 16.58 -19.59
CA PRO A 89 -11.68 16.12 -18.44
C PRO A 89 -11.98 14.62 -18.51
N VAL A 90 -11.99 13.97 -17.35
CA VAL A 90 -12.41 12.56 -17.23
C VAL A 90 -13.91 12.45 -17.51
N ALA A 91 -14.30 11.53 -18.40
CA ALA A 91 -15.69 11.36 -18.84
C ALA A 91 -16.65 10.94 -17.71
N ASP A 92 -16.19 10.11 -16.77
CA ASP A 92 -16.92 9.75 -15.55
C ASP A 92 -16.01 9.90 -14.31
N PRO A 93 -15.96 11.10 -13.70
CA PRO A 93 -15.07 11.38 -12.58
C PRO A 93 -15.51 10.73 -11.27
N VAL A 94 -16.70 10.11 -11.21
CA VAL A 94 -17.35 9.66 -9.97
C VAL A 94 -17.80 8.21 -10.05
N SER A 95 -17.11 7.39 -10.86
CA SER A 95 -17.46 5.98 -11.00
C SER A 95 -17.34 5.26 -9.64
N PRO A 96 -18.33 4.43 -9.25
CA PRO A 96 -18.30 3.73 -7.96
C PRO A 96 -17.03 2.88 -7.77
N TRP A 97 -16.55 2.26 -8.85
CA TRP A 97 -15.32 1.48 -8.85
C TRP A 97 -14.07 2.34 -8.67
N GLY A 98 -14.02 3.53 -9.27
CA GLY A 98 -12.93 4.48 -9.08
C GLY A 98 -12.84 4.97 -7.63
N ILE A 99 -13.98 5.31 -7.02
CA ILE A 99 -14.05 5.67 -5.60
C ILE A 99 -13.63 4.49 -4.72
N GLY A 100 -14.15 3.29 -5.01
CA GLY A 100 -13.80 2.07 -4.30
C GLY A 100 -12.29 1.77 -4.35
N GLY A 101 -11.69 1.86 -5.55
CA GLY A 101 -10.25 1.68 -5.75
C GLY A 101 -9.43 2.68 -4.94
N PHE A 102 -9.74 3.96 -5.05
CA PHE A 102 -9.08 5.03 -4.29
C PHE A 102 -9.12 4.77 -2.78
N LEU A 103 -10.28 4.40 -2.24
CA LEU A 103 -10.46 4.14 -0.82
C LEU A 103 -9.69 2.90 -0.35
N VAL A 104 -9.73 1.81 -1.10
CA VAL A 104 -9.03 0.56 -0.75
C VAL A 104 -7.52 0.74 -0.84
N ASP A 105 -7.02 1.48 -1.84
CA ASP A 105 -5.60 1.82 -1.94
C ASP A 105 -5.16 2.68 -0.75
N GLY A 106 -5.91 3.74 -0.42
CA GLY A 106 -5.63 4.57 0.76
C GLY A 106 -5.69 3.80 2.08
N LEU A 107 -6.61 2.84 2.21
CA LEU A 107 -6.69 1.94 3.35
C LEU A 107 -5.47 1.01 3.42
N THR A 108 -5.04 0.45 2.29
CA THR A 108 -3.85 -0.39 2.18
C THR A 108 -2.61 0.35 2.68
N VAL A 109 -2.42 1.61 2.25
CA VAL A 109 -1.33 2.49 2.72
C VAL A 109 -1.38 2.66 4.24
N ARG A 110 -2.56 3.00 4.78
CA ARG A 110 -2.74 3.25 6.22
C ARG A 110 -2.44 2.01 7.05
N LEU A 111 -2.96 0.85 6.65
CA LEU A 111 -2.77 -0.42 7.36
C LEU A 111 -1.33 -0.90 7.30
N ALA A 112 -0.68 -0.78 6.14
CA ALA A 112 0.73 -1.13 5.98
C ALA A 112 1.63 -0.25 6.88
N ALA A 113 1.42 1.07 6.85
CA ALA A 113 2.16 2.01 7.67
C ALA A 113 1.91 1.79 9.18
N PHE A 114 0.66 1.51 9.58
CA PHE A 114 0.31 1.18 10.96
C PHE A 114 1.02 -0.10 11.43
N THR A 115 0.98 -1.16 10.62
CA THR A 115 1.62 -2.44 10.92
C THR A 115 3.13 -2.30 11.08
N LEU A 116 3.76 -1.50 10.21
CA LEU A 116 5.18 -1.17 10.30
C LEU A 116 5.53 -0.39 11.58
N ARG A 117 4.73 0.63 11.95
CA ARG A 117 4.94 1.40 13.20
C ARG A 117 4.81 0.51 14.43
N ARG A 118 3.80 -0.35 14.47
CA ARG A 118 3.59 -1.29 15.58
C ARG A 118 4.75 -2.29 15.70
N ALA A 119 5.21 -2.85 14.59
CA ALA A 119 6.36 -3.77 14.58
C ALA A 119 7.67 -3.11 15.06
N ARG A 120 7.83 -1.79 14.85
CA ARG A 120 8.98 -1.04 15.38
C ARG A 120 8.87 -0.78 16.88
N ALA A 121 7.68 -0.42 17.37
CA ALA A 121 7.45 -0.14 18.79
C ALA A 121 7.63 -1.38 19.68
N SER A 122 7.41 -2.58 19.15
CA SER A 122 7.61 -3.84 19.88
C SER A 122 9.07 -4.33 19.92
N ARG A 123 10.04 -3.57 19.35
CA ARG A 123 11.46 -3.94 19.45
C ARG A 123 11.99 -3.55 20.83
N PRO A 124 12.65 -4.46 21.56
CA PRO A 124 13.38 -4.10 22.78
C PRO A 124 14.38 -2.99 22.46
N SER A 125 14.37 -1.91 23.25
CA SER A 125 15.45 -0.93 23.20
C SER A 125 16.78 -1.64 23.46
N PRO A 126 17.88 -1.27 22.77
CA PRO A 126 19.21 -1.77 23.12
C PRO A 126 19.41 -1.58 24.63
N PRO A 127 20.02 -2.55 25.34
CA PRO A 127 20.32 -2.37 26.76
C PRO A 127 21.07 -1.05 26.90
N ALA A 128 20.55 -0.16 27.76
CA ALA A 128 21.16 1.13 28.01
C ALA A 128 22.64 0.88 28.29
N GLY A 129 23.50 1.36 27.38
CA GLY A 129 24.94 1.17 27.49
C GLY A 129 25.35 1.62 28.88
N ARG A 130 25.91 0.67 29.65
CA ARG A 130 26.54 0.94 30.94
C ARG A 130 27.48 2.12 30.71
N ASN A 131 27.16 3.27 31.29
CA ASN A 131 28.00 4.45 31.18
C ASN A 131 29.34 4.09 31.84
N PRO A 132 30.48 3.97 31.12
CA PRO A 132 31.74 3.46 31.70
C PRO A 132 32.43 4.47 32.64
N GLY A 133 31.72 5.50 33.10
CA GLY A 133 32.32 6.78 33.48
C GLY A 133 32.01 7.26 34.89
N THR A 134 31.56 6.42 35.83
CA THR A 134 31.55 6.81 37.25
C THR A 134 32.80 6.27 37.95
N PRO A 135 33.86 7.08 38.10
CA PRO A 135 34.93 6.73 39.04
C PRO A 135 34.32 6.65 40.44
N GLN A 136 34.49 5.50 41.09
CA GLN A 136 34.27 5.39 42.53
C GLN A 136 35.31 6.28 43.21
N ARG A 137 34.84 7.23 44.00
CA ARG A 137 35.63 7.97 44.98
C ARG A 137 35.10 7.63 46.36
#